data_AF-A0A822DUP5-F1
#
_entry.id   AF-A0A822DUP5-F1
#
_cell.length_a   1.000
_cell.length_b   1.000
_cell.length_c   1.000
_cell.angle_alpha   90.00
_cell.angle_beta   90.00
_cell.angle_gamma   90.00
#
_symmetry.space_group_name_H-M   'P 1'
#
loop_
_entity.id
_entity.type
_entity.pdbx_description
1 polymer ?
#
loop_
_entity_poly.entity_id
_entity_poly.type
_entity_poly.pdbx_seq_one_letter_code
_entity_poly.pdbx_strand_id
1 'polypeptide(L)'
;FIRPCSTSNYTHIVPDGHDILSDKVSRLYSTHDSPAQSAGIHDQSLYDVIHEALLHHVQSLKFRARGAGHSLDLVMNDEGFNNEIGIDQRTGFAYGGNR
;
A
#
# COMPACT_ATOMS: atom_id res chain seq x y z
N PHE A 1 19.67 -1.72 -10.94
CA PHE A 1 18.68 -2.47 -11.75
C PHE A 1 17.46 -2.75 -10.88
N ILE A 2 16.38 -2.01 -11.08
CA ILE A 2 15.12 -2.24 -10.35
C ILE A 2 14.50 -3.50 -10.95
N ARG A 3 14.34 -4.55 -10.14
CA ARG A 3 13.65 -5.77 -10.58
C ARG A 3 12.15 -5.45 -10.71
N PRO A 4 11.46 -5.94 -11.75
CA PRO A 4 10.02 -5.75 -11.84
C PRO A 4 9.33 -6.42 -10.65
N CYS A 5 8.32 -5.76 -10.08
CA CYS A 5 7.50 -6.30 -9.01
C CYS A 5 6.55 -7.39 -9.54
N SER A 6 5.87 -8.11 -8.64
CA SER A 6 4.99 -9.24 -8.98
C SER A 6 3.96 -8.90 -10.05
N THR A 7 3.23 -7.79 -9.91
CA THR A 7 2.22 -7.36 -10.90
C THR A 7 2.84 -7.08 -12.26
N SER A 8 3.98 -6.38 -12.29
CA SER A 8 4.69 -6.13 -13.55
C SER A 8 5.19 -7.43 -14.19
N ASN A 9 5.76 -8.37 -13.42
CA ASN A 9 6.16 -9.66 -13.97
C ASN A 9 4.96 -10.43 -14.55
N TYR A 10 3.81 -10.39 -13.87
CA TYR A 10 2.60 -11.06 -14.35
C TYR A 10 2.18 -10.58 -15.75
N THR A 11 2.15 -9.26 -15.98
CA THR A 11 1.79 -8.70 -17.29
C THR A 11 2.77 -9.05 -18.41
N HIS A 12 4.00 -9.46 -18.09
CA HIS A 12 5.01 -9.86 -19.07
C HIS A 12 5.06 -11.37 -19.35
N ILE A 13 4.67 -12.19 -18.37
CA ILE A 13 4.77 -13.65 -18.47
C ILE A 13 3.47 -14.27 -18.99
N VAL A 14 2.33 -13.68 -18.68
CA VAL A 14 1.01 -14.20 -19.07
C VAL A 14 0.56 -13.53 -20.37
N PRO A 15 0.13 -14.30 -21.41
CA PRO A 15 -0.50 -13.74 -22.59
C PRO A 15 -1.70 -12.87 -22.21
N ASP A 16 -1.80 -11.67 -22.79
CA ASP A 16 -2.82 -10.67 -22.45
C ASP A 16 -2.90 -10.33 -20.95
N GLY A 17 -1.81 -10.55 -20.19
CA GLY A 17 -1.77 -10.37 -18.74
C GLY A 17 -1.99 -8.94 -18.25
N HIS A 18 -2.07 -7.95 -19.15
CA HIS A 18 -2.45 -6.58 -18.84
C HIS A 18 -3.94 -6.43 -18.49
N ASP A 19 -4.79 -7.38 -18.92
CA ASP A 19 -6.22 -7.39 -18.64
C ASP A 19 -6.51 -7.42 -17.12
N ILE A 20 -5.61 -8.02 -16.33
CA ILE A 20 -5.71 -8.06 -14.86
C ILE A 20 -5.78 -6.66 -14.24
N LEU A 21 -5.26 -5.63 -14.91
CA LEU A 21 -5.30 -4.25 -14.43
C LEU A 21 -6.74 -3.71 -14.42
N SER A 22 -7.61 -4.25 -15.28
CA SER A 22 -9.03 -3.91 -15.35
C SER A 22 -9.90 -4.75 -14.41
N ASP A 23 -9.38 -5.83 -13.84
CA ASP A 23 -10.13 -6.69 -12.92
C ASP A 23 -10.51 -5.93 -11.66
N LYS A 24 -11.73 -6.20 -11.18
CA LYS A 24 -12.23 -5.62 -9.93
C LYS A 24 -11.69 -6.37 -8.73
N VAL A 25 -11.23 -5.61 -7.74
CA VAL A 25 -10.87 -6.11 -6.41
C VAL A 25 -11.73 -5.42 -5.36
N SER A 26 -12.19 -6.20 -4.37
CA SER A 26 -12.95 -5.64 -3.26
C SER A 26 -12.05 -5.01 -2.21
N ARG A 27 -12.28 -3.73 -1.95
CA ARG A 27 -11.63 -2.97 -0.88
C ARG A 27 -12.33 -3.24 0.45
N LEU A 28 -11.74 -4.12 1.25
CA LEU A 28 -12.26 -4.45 2.57
C LEU A 28 -12.09 -3.30 3.58
N TYR A 29 -11.06 -2.47 3.39
CA TYR A 29 -10.78 -1.30 4.25
C TYR A 29 -10.85 -0.04 3.40
N SER A 30 -11.97 0.68 3.51
CA SER A 30 -12.24 1.90 2.75
C SER A 30 -11.33 3.05 3.14
N THR A 31 -10.95 3.15 4.42
CA THR A 31 -9.98 4.14 4.91
C THR A 31 -9.00 3.52 5.90
N HIS A 32 -7.96 4.27 6.28
CA HIS A 32 -6.91 3.79 7.19
C HIS A 32 -7.43 3.25 8.52
N ASP A 33 -8.55 3.77 9.03
CA ASP A 33 -9.14 3.40 10.32
C ASP A 33 -10.51 2.70 10.18
N SER A 34 -10.96 2.41 8.96
CA SER A 34 -12.26 1.76 8.77
C SER A 34 -12.27 0.33 9.33
N PRO A 35 -13.41 -0.15 9.87
CA PRO A 35 -13.59 -1.59 10.08
C PRO A 35 -13.52 -2.34 8.75
N ALA A 36 -13.29 -3.65 8.82
CA ALA A 36 -13.37 -4.50 7.64
C ALA A 36 -14.83 -4.54 7.14
N GLN A 37 -15.01 -4.33 5.84
CA GLN A 37 -16.27 -4.47 5.15
C GLN A 37 -16.31 -5.81 4.40
N SER A 38 -17.52 -6.32 4.15
CA SER A 38 -17.69 -7.52 3.32
C SER A 38 -17.23 -7.28 1.88
N ALA A 39 -16.79 -8.35 1.21
CA ALA A 39 -16.46 -8.28 -0.22
C ALA A 39 -17.68 -7.81 -1.04
N GLY A 40 -17.42 -7.05 -2.12
CA GLY A 40 -18.44 -6.46 -2.99
C GLY A 40 -19.11 -5.18 -2.46
N ILE A 41 -18.80 -4.71 -1.25
CA ILE A 41 -19.33 -3.43 -0.73
C ILE A 41 -18.66 -2.23 -1.42
N HIS A 42 -17.36 -2.33 -1.66
CA HIS A 42 -16.60 -1.34 -2.42
C HIS A 42 -15.63 -2.07 -3.33
N ASP A 43 -15.88 -2.01 -4.63
CA ASP A 43 -14.99 -2.59 -5.64
C ASP A 43 -14.32 -1.48 -6.43
N GLN A 44 -13.07 -1.72 -6.81
CA GLN A 44 -12.29 -0.83 -7.65
C GLN A 44 -11.39 -1.66 -8.56
N SER A 45 -10.94 -1.10 -9.67
CA SER A 45 -10.01 -1.80 -10.55
C SER A 45 -8.64 -1.99 -9.88
N LEU A 46 -7.90 -3.01 -10.30
CA LEU A 46 -6.53 -3.18 -9.85
C LEU A 46 -5.63 -1.98 -10.22
N TYR A 47 -5.84 -1.37 -11.39
CA TYR A 47 -5.06 -0.19 -11.79
C TYR A 47 -5.33 1.00 -10.86
N ASP A 48 -6.57 1.23 -10.42
CA ASP A 48 -6.90 2.30 -9.47
C ASP A 48 -6.19 2.08 -8.13
N VAL A 49 -6.10 0.82 -7.66
CA VAL A 49 -5.36 0.46 -6.44
C VAL A 49 -3.88 0.86 -6.55
N ILE A 50 -3.25 0.48 -7.67
CA ILE A 50 -1.83 0.75 -7.92
C ILE A 50 -1.59 2.26 -8.00
N HIS A 51 -2.46 2.98 -8.71
CA HIS A 51 -2.37 4.42 -8.85
C HIS A 51 -2.53 5.14 -7.51
N GLU A 52 -3.51 4.75 -6.69
CA GLU A 52 -3.69 5.30 -5.34
C GLU A 52 -2.46 5.05 -4.46
N ALA A 53 -1.91 3.83 -4.47
CA ALA A 53 -0.73 3.50 -3.70
C ALA A 53 0.45 4.41 -4.09
N LEU A 54 0.69 4.63 -5.39
CA LEU A 54 1.75 5.53 -5.86
C LEU A 54 1.50 6.99 -5.45
N LEU A 55 0.26 7.48 -5.57
CA LEU A 55 -0.10 8.84 -5.17
C LEU A 55 0.13 9.08 -3.68
N HIS A 56 -0.25 8.14 -2.82
CA HIS A 56 -0.01 8.26 -1.37
C HIS A 56 1.49 8.33 -1.03
N HIS A 57 2.36 7.63 -1.75
CA HIS A 57 3.81 7.75 -1.54
C HIS A 57 4.32 9.13 -1.95
N VAL A 58 3.83 9.69 -3.07
CA VAL A 58 4.23 11.03 -3.52
C VAL A 58 3.72 12.11 -2.55
N GLN A 59 2.52 11.94 -2.01
CA GLN A 59 1.94 12.85 -1.01
C GLN A 59 2.56 12.71 0.38
N SER A 60 3.36 11.67 0.59
CA SER A 60 3.88 11.23 1.89
C SER A 60 2.76 10.83 2.86
N LEU A 61 3.07 9.90 3.76
CA LEU A 61 2.12 9.36 4.73
C LEU A 61 2.79 9.28 6.10
N LYS A 62 2.11 9.82 7.11
CA LYS A 62 2.42 9.65 8.53
C LYS A 62 1.28 8.87 9.17
N PHE A 63 1.58 7.72 9.76
CA PHE A 63 0.57 6.86 10.34
C PHE A 63 1.09 6.10 11.54
N ARG A 64 0.17 5.65 12.38
CA ARG A 64 0.46 4.74 13.49
C ARG A 64 -0.09 3.37 13.13
N ALA A 65 0.68 2.31 13.36
CA ALA A 65 0.24 0.95 13.07
C ALA A 65 -1.08 0.64 13.79
N ARG A 66 -2.09 0.17 13.04
CA ARG A 66 -3.40 -0.19 13.60
C ARG A 66 -3.23 -1.27 14.66
N GLY A 67 -3.76 -1.05 15.86
CA GLY A 67 -3.61 -1.98 16.98
C GLY A 67 -2.27 -1.87 17.73
N ALA A 68 -1.53 -0.77 17.55
CA ALA A 68 -0.27 -0.50 18.24
C ALA A 68 -0.33 -0.79 19.74
N GLY A 69 0.73 -1.43 20.23
CA GLY A 69 0.86 -1.93 21.59
C GLY A 69 1.32 -3.37 21.64
N HIS A 70 1.47 -3.88 22.86
CA HIS A 70 2.04 -5.21 23.11
C HIS A 70 1.23 -6.36 22.48
N SER A 71 -0.07 -6.14 22.23
CA SER A 71 -0.93 -7.11 21.53
C SER A 71 -0.55 -7.29 20.06
N LEU A 72 0.07 -6.30 19.44
CA LEU A 72 0.53 -6.34 18.05
C LEU A 72 1.99 -6.79 17.97
N ASP A 73 2.86 -6.21 18.78
CA ASP A 73 4.28 -6.55 18.84
C ASP A 73 4.80 -6.41 20.28
N LEU A 74 5.39 -7.48 20.81
CA LEU A 74 5.84 -7.56 22.20
C LEU A 74 7.13 -6.76 22.47
N VAL A 75 7.96 -6.52 21.45
CA VAL A 75 9.29 -5.92 21.62
C VAL A 75 9.39 -4.51 21.02
N MET A 76 8.42 -4.11 20.21
CA MET A 76 8.33 -2.76 19.65
C MET A 76 8.10 -1.73 20.76
N ASN A 77 8.89 -0.66 20.77
CA ASN A 77 8.64 0.51 21.62
C ASN A 77 7.40 1.26 21.11
N ASP A 78 6.75 2.03 21.99
CA ASP A 78 5.51 2.73 21.61
C ASP A 78 5.70 3.69 20.43
N GLU A 79 6.85 4.37 20.40
CA GLU A 79 7.22 5.26 19.31
C GLU A 79 7.37 4.50 18.00
N GLY A 80 7.91 3.28 18.04
CA GLY A 80 8.15 2.36 16.91
C GLY A 80 6.95 2.12 16.01
N PHE A 81 5.74 2.22 16.56
CA PHE A 81 4.51 2.07 15.79
C PHE A 81 4.17 3.29 14.92
N ASN A 82 4.82 4.44 15.12
CA ASN A 82 4.60 5.67 14.35
C ASN A 82 5.57 5.73 13.17
N ASN A 83 5.08 5.53 11.94
CA ASN A 83 5.90 5.50 10.75
C ASN A 83 5.62 6.69 9.84
N GLU A 84 6.67 7.16 9.17
CA GLU A 84 6.59 8.13 8.09
C GLU A 84 7.19 7.51 6.84
N ILE A 85 6.52 7.66 5.70
CA ILE A 85 7.00 7.25 4.39
C ILE A 85 6.72 8.34 3.37
N GLY A 86 7.51 8.43 2.31
CA GLY A 86 7.28 9.39 1.23
C GLY A 86 8.30 9.30 0.11
N ILE A 87 8.22 10.25 -0.83
CA ILE A 87 9.21 10.45 -1.88
C ILE A 87 9.96 11.76 -1.63
N ASP A 88 11.29 11.71 -1.61
CA ASP A 88 12.11 12.93 -1.62
C ASP A 88 11.94 13.62 -2.97
N GLN A 89 11.24 14.76 -3.00
CA GLN A 89 10.93 15.49 -4.24
C GLN A 89 12.16 16.00 -4.99
N ARG A 90 13.32 16.12 -4.31
CA ARG A 90 14.57 16.54 -4.95
C ARG A 90 15.26 15.38 -5.67
N THR A 91 15.18 14.17 -5.13
CA THR A 91 15.91 13.01 -5.68
C THR A 91 15.01 12.00 -6.39
N GLY A 92 13.71 12.02 -6.13
CA GLY A 92 12.72 11.06 -6.63
C GLY A 92 12.78 9.70 -5.92
N PHE A 93 13.63 9.52 -4.91
CA PHE A 93 13.74 8.25 -4.18
C PHE A 93 12.78 8.20 -3.00
N ALA A 94 12.28 6.98 -2.73
CA ALA A 94 11.49 6.72 -1.54
C ALA A 94 12.35 6.84 -0.27
N TYR A 95 11.74 7.38 0.78
CA TYR A 95 12.25 7.34 2.15
C TYR A 95 11.18 6.74 3.07
N GLY A 96 11.59 6.22 4.22
CA GLY A 96 10.62 5.79 5.20
C GLY A 96 11.22 5.14 6.43
N GLY A 97 10.37 4.98 7.44
CA GLY A 97 10.68 4.34 8.71
C GLY A 97 10.35 5.23 9.89
N ASN A 98 11.06 4.97 10.98
CA ASN A 98 10.91 5.65 12.25
C ASN A 98 12.31 5.90 12.83
N ARG A 99 12.44 6.88 13.73
CA ARG A 99 13.70 7.17 14.44
C ARG A 99 13.87 6.30 15.67
#